data_AF-A0A3B8R4C4-F1
#
_entry.id   AF-A0A3B8R4C4-F1
#
_cell.length_a   1.000
_cell.length_b   1.000
_cell.length_c   1.000
_cell.angle_alpha   90.00
_cell.angle_beta   90.00
_cell.angle_gamma   90.00
#
_symmetry.space_group_name_H-M   'P 1'
#
loop_
_entity.id
_entity.type
_entity.pdbx_description
1 polymer ?
#
loop_
_entity_poly.entity_id
_entity_poly.type
_entity_poly.pdbx_seq_one_letter_code
_entity_poly.pdbx_strand_id
1 'polypeptide(L)'
;MMKIEEARERFIPAVEEILDQCRLVDEFVDKEKFRMMIATIWGNAVLEPDRSGITEDDLPVLHDFLNEELNRVVGADENLMSTFEFLVSKKGADSMSRLQTSQNHRGFLFYFARLILQREVEPKA
;
A
#
# COMPACT_ATOMS: atom_id res chain seq x y z
N MET A 1 18.03 -11.64 -4.96
CA MET A 1 16.94 -12.08 -4.07
C MET A 1 17.35 -11.91 -2.62
N MET A 2 16.92 -10.78 -2.06
CA MET A 2 16.98 -10.39 -0.67
C MET A 2 16.25 -11.40 0.23
N LYS A 3 16.59 -11.47 1.52
CA LYS A 3 15.82 -12.23 2.52
C LYS A 3 14.78 -11.36 3.24
N ILE A 4 13.77 -11.97 3.85
CA ILE A 4 12.71 -11.21 4.54
C ILE A 4 13.26 -10.41 5.73
N GLU A 5 14.27 -10.93 6.43
CA GLU A 5 14.94 -10.24 7.53
C GLU A 5 15.70 -8.99 7.04
N GLU A 6 16.37 -9.09 5.89
CA GLU A 6 17.04 -7.95 5.25
C GLU A 6 16.01 -6.89 4.81
N ALA A 7 14.84 -7.34 4.33
CA ALA A 7 13.74 -6.43 4.00
C ALA A 7 13.23 -5.67 5.22
N ARG A 8 13.07 -6.36 6.37
CA ARG A 8 12.67 -5.72 7.63
C ARG A 8 13.66 -4.64 8.05
N GLU A 9 14.95 -4.97 8.13
CA GLU A 9 15.99 -4.00 8.51
C GLU A 9 16.01 -2.78 7.58
N ARG A 10 15.80 -3.02 6.28
CA ARG A 10 15.87 -1.99 5.26
C ARG A 10 14.64 -1.08 5.19
N PHE A 11 13.44 -1.65 5.31
CA PHE A 11 12.19 -0.95 5.02
C PHE A 11 11.38 -0.54 6.24
N ILE A 12 11.66 -1.09 7.44
CA ILE A 12 11.02 -0.64 8.68
C ILE A 12 11.12 0.87 8.87
N PRO A 13 12.28 1.54 8.69
CA PRO A 13 12.37 2.99 8.87
C PRO A 13 11.39 3.77 7.99
N ALA A 14 11.20 3.34 6.74
CA ALA A 14 10.25 3.96 5.82
C ALA A 14 8.80 3.70 6.27
N VAL A 15 8.49 2.50 6.77
CA VAL A 15 7.17 2.17 7.32
C VAL A 15 6.86 2.96 8.60
N GLU A 16 7.85 3.17 9.47
CA GLU A 16 7.72 4.02 10.65
C GLU A 16 7.43 5.48 10.28
N GLU A 17 8.13 6.02 9.28
CA GLU A 17 7.86 7.36 8.76
C GLU A 17 6.42 7.49 8.21
N ILE A 18 5.93 6.46 7.50
CA ILE A 18 4.55 6.40 7.02
C ILE A 18 3.57 6.36 8.18
N LEU A 19 3.86 5.58 9.22
CA LEU A 19 3.02 5.48 10.41
C LEU A 19 2.93 6.81 11.15
N ASP A 20 4.02 7.55 11.25
CA ASP A 20 4.01 8.89 11.82
C ASP A 20 3.13 9.84 10.99
N GLN A 21 3.17 9.74 9.65
CA GLN A 21 2.26 10.50 8.78
C GLN A 21 0.79 10.05 8.89
N CYS A 22 0.54 8.81 9.30
CA CYS A 22 -0.80 8.26 9.50
C CYS A 22 -1.31 8.45 10.93
N ARG A 23 -0.48 8.95 11.85
CA ARG A 23 -0.88 9.12 13.26
C ARG A 23 -1.92 10.23 13.39
N LEU A 24 -2.96 9.93 14.17
CA LEU A 24 -4.00 10.85 14.59
C LEU A 24 -3.66 11.37 15.99
N VAL A 25 -4.65 11.90 16.72
CA VAL A 25 -4.47 12.26 18.13
C VAL A 25 -4.13 10.99 18.93
N ASP A 26 -3.19 11.09 19.86
CA ASP A 26 -2.64 9.99 20.66
C ASP A 26 -1.98 8.87 19.84
N GLU A 27 -2.20 7.60 20.20
CA GLU A 27 -1.64 6.41 19.54
C GLU A 27 -2.53 5.87 18.39
N PHE A 28 -3.59 6.60 18.01
CA PHE A 28 -4.47 6.16 16.95
C PHE A 28 -3.83 6.36 15.56
N VAL A 29 -4.00 5.37 14.68
CA VAL A 29 -3.51 5.42 13.29
C VAL A 29 -4.67 5.44 12.32
N ASP A 30 -4.63 6.33 11.33
CA ASP A 30 -5.52 6.32 10.18
C ASP A 30 -5.18 5.13 9.27
N LYS A 31 -5.89 4.02 9.48
CA LYS A 31 -5.72 2.77 8.73
C LYS A 31 -6.09 2.88 7.25
N GLU A 32 -6.92 3.85 6.88
CA GLU A 32 -7.32 4.03 5.48
C GLU A 32 -6.22 4.79 4.72
N LYS A 33 -5.64 5.82 5.35
CA LYS A 33 -4.45 6.51 4.84
C LYS A 33 -3.26 5.55 4.75
N PHE A 34 -3.03 4.72 5.76
CA PHE A 34 -1.96 3.72 5.75
C PHE A 34 -2.08 2.75 4.57
N ARG A 35 -3.28 2.16 4.37
CA ARG A 35 -3.58 1.30 3.20
C ARG A 35 -3.22 1.97 1.88
N MET A 36 -3.62 3.24 1.70
CA MET A 36 -3.35 3.99 0.47
C MET A 36 -1.84 4.23 0.25
N MET A 37 -1.10 4.55 1.31
CA MET A 37 0.35 4.75 1.23
C MET A 37 1.08 3.45 0.90
N ILE A 38 0.72 2.33 1.54
CA ILE A 38 1.30 1.02 1.23
C ILE A 38 1.01 0.59 -0.21
N ALA A 39 -0.23 0.74 -0.68
CA ALA A 39 -0.57 0.45 -2.08
C ALA A 39 0.24 1.32 -3.07
N THR A 40 0.52 2.57 -2.68
CA THR A 40 1.33 3.49 -3.50
C THR A 40 2.77 3.02 -3.59
N ILE A 41 3.36 2.60 -2.47
CA ILE A 41 4.73 2.08 -2.41
C ILE A 41 4.86 0.81 -3.23
N TRP A 42 3.93 -0.13 -3.07
CA TRP A 42 3.89 -1.34 -3.87
C TRP A 42 3.87 -1.01 -5.36
N GLY A 43 2.96 -0.12 -5.79
CA GLY A 43 2.88 0.26 -7.19
C GLY A 43 4.18 0.89 -7.71
N ASN A 44 4.81 1.78 -6.93
CA ASN A 44 6.06 2.43 -7.34
C ASN A 44 7.21 1.43 -7.42
N ALA A 45 7.31 0.50 -6.47
CA ALA A 45 8.31 -0.55 -6.48
C ALA A 45 8.15 -1.49 -7.68
N VAL A 46 6.91 -1.81 -8.08
CA VAL A 46 6.65 -2.62 -9.28
C VAL A 46 6.97 -1.86 -10.58
N LEU A 47 6.71 -0.55 -10.66
CA LEU A 47 7.05 0.24 -11.86
C LEU A 47 8.55 0.48 -12.00
N GLU A 48 9.21 0.85 -10.91
CA GLU A 48 10.61 1.26 -10.89
C GLU A 48 11.33 0.64 -9.68
N PRO A 49 11.63 -0.69 -9.71
CA PRO A 49 12.30 -1.38 -8.61
C PRO A 49 13.61 -0.70 -8.20
N ASP A 50 14.43 -0.33 -9.19
CA ASP A 50 15.74 0.31 -8.97
C ASP A 50 15.62 1.64 -8.22
N ARG A 51 14.56 2.42 -8.46
CA ARG A 51 14.31 3.69 -7.73
C ARG A 51 13.90 3.45 -6.29
N SER A 52 13.34 2.28 -6.00
CA SER A 52 13.07 1.79 -4.65
C SER A 52 14.30 1.10 -4.03
N GLY A 53 15.42 1.06 -4.77
CA GLY A 53 16.68 0.47 -4.37
C GLY A 53 16.70 -1.06 -4.39
N ILE A 54 15.72 -1.70 -5.01
CA ILE A 54 15.60 -3.16 -5.10
C ILE A 54 15.66 -3.61 -6.55
N THR A 55 15.85 -4.91 -6.76
CA THR A 55 15.71 -5.52 -8.09
C THR A 55 14.34 -6.17 -8.25
N GLU A 56 13.96 -6.51 -9.49
CA GLU A 56 12.71 -7.24 -9.75
C GLU A 56 12.63 -8.56 -8.96
N ASP A 57 13.75 -9.26 -8.79
CA ASP A 57 13.85 -10.51 -8.03
C ASP A 57 13.53 -10.34 -6.53
N ASP A 58 13.53 -9.11 -6.03
CA ASP A 58 13.25 -8.78 -4.63
C ASP A 58 11.79 -8.38 -4.40
N LEU A 59 10.99 -8.20 -5.47
CA LEU A 59 9.57 -7.84 -5.38
C LEU A 59 8.72 -8.83 -4.56
N PRO A 60 8.91 -10.17 -4.67
CA PRO A 60 8.17 -11.11 -3.82
C PRO A 60 8.43 -10.90 -2.32
N VAL A 61 9.67 -10.57 -1.97
CA VAL A 61 10.06 -10.35 -0.57
C VAL A 61 9.49 -9.03 -0.05
N LEU A 62 9.49 -7.98 -0.88
CA LEU A 62 8.80 -6.73 -0.55
C LEU A 62 7.29 -6.95 -0.40
N HIS A 63 6.67 -7.73 -1.27
CA HIS A 63 5.25 -8.07 -1.17
C HIS A 63 4.92 -8.71 0.18
N ASP A 64 5.70 -9.70 0.59
CA ASP A 64 5.49 -10.39 1.87
C ASP A 64 5.70 -9.45 3.06
N PHE A 65 6.74 -8.62 3.03
CA PHE A 65 6.98 -7.59 4.04
C PHE A 65 5.80 -6.61 4.16
N LEU A 66 5.31 -6.07 3.05
CA LEU A 66 4.18 -5.13 3.07
C LEU A 66 2.90 -5.79 3.60
N ASN A 67 2.69 -7.09 3.35
CA ASN A 67 1.57 -7.82 3.91
C ASN A 67 1.67 -8.00 5.42
N GLU A 68 2.87 -8.26 5.96
CA GLU A 68 3.09 -8.30 7.40
C GLU A 68 2.77 -6.95 8.07
N GLU A 69 3.19 -5.85 7.44
CA GLU A 69 2.94 -4.51 7.96
C GLU A 69 1.47 -4.12 7.88
N LEU A 70 0.77 -4.49 6.81
CA LEU A 70 -0.69 -4.35 6.71
C LEU A 70 -1.38 -5.15 7.81
N ASN A 71 -0.98 -6.40 8.03
CA ASN A 71 -1.55 -7.22 9.09
C ASN A 71 -1.36 -6.59 10.48
N ARG A 72 -0.14 -6.11 10.76
CA ARG A 72 0.24 -5.47 12.02
C ARG A 72 -0.55 -4.20 12.31
N VAL A 73 -0.71 -3.33 11.32
CA VAL A 73 -1.25 -1.96 11.51
C VAL A 73 -2.76 -1.93 11.30
N VAL A 74 -3.24 -2.63 10.28
CA VAL A 74 -4.62 -2.56 9.84
C VAL A 74 -5.46 -3.57 10.60
N GLY A 75 -5.00 -4.81 10.69
CA GLY A 75 -5.64 -5.90 11.40
C GLY A 75 -5.33 -7.27 10.80
N ALA A 76 -5.69 -8.32 11.53
CA ALA A 76 -5.51 -9.69 11.07
C ALA A 76 -6.16 -9.92 9.69
N ASP A 77 -5.51 -10.74 8.87
CA ASP A 77 -5.88 -11.12 7.50
C ASP A 77 -5.82 -9.98 6.46
N GLU A 78 -5.41 -8.77 6.84
CA GLU A 78 -5.21 -7.67 5.90
C GLU A 78 -3.88 -7.83 5.15
N ASN A 79 -3.93 -7.58 3.83
CA ASN A 79 -2.82 -7.74 2.90
C ASN A 79 -3.01 -6.80 1.69
N LEU A 80 -2.10 -6.83 0.72
CA LEU A 80 -2.16 -6.00 -0.47
C LEU A 80 -3.46 -6.27 -1.27
N MET A 81 -3.90 -7.52 -1.38
CA MET A 81 -5.13 -7.85 -2.08
C MET A 81 -6.36 -7.24 -1.40
N SER A 82 -6.51 -7.39 -0.07
CA SER A 82 -7.60 -6.75 0.67
C SER A 82 -7.52 -5.22 0.63
N THR A 83 -6.30 -4.68 0.57
CA THR A 83 -6.05 -3.25 0.41
C THR A 83 -6.56 -2.73 -0.93
N PHE A 84 -6.28 -3.41 -2.04
CA PHE A 84 -6.81 -3.03 -3.34
C PHE A 84 -8.32 -3.25 -3.44
N GLU A 85 -8.88 -4.30 -2.83
CA GLU A 85 -10.33 -4.47 -2.68
C GLU A 85 -10.97 -3.28 -1.94
N PHE A 86 -10.34 -2.83 -0.86
CA PHE A 86 -10.79 -1.64 -0.13
C PHE A 86 -10.75 -0.39 -1.01
N LEU A 87 -9.65 -0.14 -1.73
CA LEU A 87 -9.47 1.06 -2.55
C LEU A 87 -10.53 1.19 -3.65
N VAL A 88 -10.98 0.07 -4.22
CA VAL A 88 -12.00 0.03 -5.27
C VAL A 88 -13.44 -0.01 -4.73
N SER A 89 -13.59 -0.14 -3.42
CA SER A 89 -14.90 -0.09 -2.75
C SER A 89 -15.42 1.34 -2.64
N LYS A 90 -16.71 1.48 -2.31
CA LYS A 90 -17.31 2.79 -1.98
C LYS A 90 -16.57 3.46 -0.81
N LYS A 91 -16.21 2.69 0.21
CA LYS A 91 -15.50 3.20 1.39
C LYS A 91 -14.09 3.71 1.02
N GLY A 92 -13.40 3.04 0.11
CA GLY A 92 -12.12 3.48 -0.45
C GLY A 92 -12.27 4.78 -1.25
N ALA A 93 -13.31 4.88 -2.09
CA ALA A 93 -13.62 6.11 -2.83
C ALA A 93 -13.90 7.30 -1.89
N ASP A 94 -14.69 7.07 -0.83
CA ASP A 94 -14.96 8.09 0.19
C ASP A 94 -13.67 8.50 0.92
N SER A 95 -12.80 7.54 1.24
CA SER A 95 -11.49 7.80 1.86
C SER A 95 -10.58 8.63 0.97
N MET A 96 -10.43 8.27 -0.31
CA MET A 96 -9.64 9.04 -1.27
C MET A 96 -10.18 10.46 -1.48
N SER A 97 -11.48 10.67 -1.27
CA SER A 97 -12.08 12.01 -1.30
C SER A 97 -11.76 12.81 -0.04
N ARG A 98 -11.84 12.20 1.14
CA ARG A 98 -11.43 12.85 2.41
C ARG A 98 -9.95 13.21 2.43
N LEU A 99 -9.10 12.33 1.89
CA LEU A 99 -7.64 12.52 1.81
C LEU A 99 -7.23 13.43 0.66
N GLN A 100 -8.18 13.99 -0.10
CA GLN A 100 -7.93 14.88 -1.24
C GLN A 100 -6.98 14.28 -2.29
N THR A 101 -7.05 12.96 -2.50
CA THR A 101 -6.22 12.24 -3.45
C THR A 101 -6.47 12.74 -4.87
N SER A 102 -5.40 13.16 -5.56
CA SER A 102 -5.49 13.69 -6.94
C SER A 102 -6.01 12.64 -7.93
N GLN A 103 -6.58 13.09 -9.06
CA GLN A 103 -7.05 12.17 -10.10
C GLN A 103 -5.94 11.29 -10.67
N ASN A 104 -4.71 11.82 -10.79
CA ASN A 104 -3.56 11.05 -11.25
C ASN A 104 -3.22 9.92 -10.27
N HIS A 105 -3.20 10.22 -8.97
CA HIS A 105 -2.91 9.21 -7.95
C HIS A 105 -4.03 8.17 -7.85
N ARG A 106 -5.30 8.57 -7.97
CA ARG A 106 -6.42 7.64 -8.10
C ARG A 106 -6.22 6.72 -9.30
N GLY A 107 -5.95 7.27 -10.49
CA GLY A 107 -5.71 6.51 -11.71
C GLY A 107 -4.57 5.49 -11.56
N PHE A 108 -3.49 5.90 -10.91
CA PHE A 108 -2.38 5.01 -10.54
C PHE A 108 -2.83 3.84 -9.65
N LEU A 109 -3.58 4.10 -8.57
CA LEU A 109 -4.06 3.04 -7.67
C LEU A 109 -5.03 2.10 -8.38
N PHE A 110 -5.93 2.63 -9.23
CA PHE A 110 -6.87 1.83 -10.01
C PHE A 110 -6.17 0.96 -11.07
N TYR A 111 -5.08 1.44 -11.67
CA TYR A 111 -4.26 0.63 -12.57
C TYR A 111 -3.74 -0.62 -11.85
N PHE A 112 -3.13 -0.46 -10.68
CA PHE A 112 -2.62 -1.58 -9.90
C PHE A 112 -3.73 -2.48 -9.34
N ALA A 113 -4.88 -1.90 -8.97
CA ALA A 113 -6.03 -2.69 -8.54
C ALA A 113 -6.47 -3.69 -9.61
N ARG A 114 -6.50 -3.29 -10.89
CA ARG A 114 -6.86 -4.20 -12.00
C ARG A 114 -5.87 -5.35 -12.14
N LEU A 115 -4.58 -5.08 -11.97
CA LEU A 115 -3.53 -6.10 -12.07
C LEU A 115 -3.61 -7.10 -10.92
N ILE A 116 -3.71 -6.62 -9.68
CA ILE A 116 -3.70 -7.48 -8.49
C ILE A 116 -5.00 -8.25 -8.33
N LEU A 117 -6.15 -7.59 -8.57
CA LEU A 117 -7.46 -8.22 -8.43
C LEU A 117 -7.85 -9.08 -9.65
N GLN A 118 -7.06 -9.01 -10.73
CA GLN A 118 -7.27 -9.77 -11.98
C GLN A 118 -8.70 -9.66 -12.54
N ARG A 119 -9.31 -8.47 -12.39
CA ARG A 119 -10.66 -8.19 -12.87
C ARG A 119 -10.80 -6.74 -13.30
N GLU A 120 -11.83 -6.46 -14.08
CA GLU A 120 -12.19 -5.08 -14.38
C GLU A 120 -12.62 -4.36 -13.10
N VAL A 121 -12.09 -3.15 -12.96
CA VAL A 121 -12.42 -2.24 -11.87
C VAL A 121 -12.92 -0.96 -12.48
N GLU A 122 -14.19 -0.66 -12.20
CA GLU A 122 -14.80 0.64 -12.49
C GLU A 122 -14.55 1.60 -11.33
N PRO A 123 -13.96 2.78 -11.58
CA PRO A 123 -13.89 3.82 -10.57
C PRO A 123 -15.31 4.20 -10.15
N LYS A 124 -15.67 3.94 -8.89
CA LYS A 124 -16.93 4.44 -8.34
C LYS A 124 -16.77 5.94 -8.08
N ALA A 125 -17.51 6.74 -8.85
CA ALA A 125 -17.55 8.20 -8.75
C ALA A 125 -18.15 8.66 -7.42
#